data_AF-A0A959QCL0-F1
#
_entry.id   AF-A0A959QCL0-F1
#
_cell.length_a   1.000
_cell.length_b   1.000
_cell.length_c   1.000
_cell.angle_alpha   90.00
_cell.angle_beta   90.00
_cell.angle_gamma   90.00
#
_symmetry.space_group_name_H-M   'P 1'
#
loop_
_entity.id
_entity.type
_entity.pdbx_description
1 polymer ?
#
loop_
_entity_poly.entity_id
_entity_poly.type
_entity_poly.pdbx_seq_one_letter_code
_entity_poly.pdbx_strand_id
1 'polypeptide(L)'
;LPWLKLAVATLVVFVVFRRDLQFQVNLSSPSMHIADDDERRNDGQQLSTGSLLQPVAAKTPVDPFADAKGDTEDDRQAKSYIRRFQKVAVTEMEKFGIPASVKMAQALIESDAGNSRLASRNNNHFGI
;
A
#
# COMPACT_ATOMS: atom_id res chain seq x y z
N LEU A 1 21.69 -43.77 -7.90
CA LEU A 1 22.71 -43.12 -7.04
C LEU A 1 22.02 -42.49 -5.83
N PRO A 2 22.35 -42.86 -4.59
CA PRO A 2 21.69 -42.36 -3.38
C PRO A 2 21.79 -40.83 -3.19
N TRP A 3 22.85 -40.22 -3.74
CA TRP A 3 23.11 -38.77 -3.70
C TRP A 3 22.03 -37.91 -4.38
N LEU A 4 21.40 -38.43 -5.44
CA LEU A 4 20.33 -37.70 -6.14
C LEU A 4 19.11 -37.48 -5.24
N LYS A 5 18.77 -38.47 -4.39
CA LYS A 5 17.63 -38.38 -3.47
C LYS A 5 17.87 -37.35 -2.38
N LEU A 6 19.11 -37.25 -1.89
CA LEU A 6 19.50 -36.21 -0.93
C LEU A 6 19.43 -34.81 -1.56
N ALA A 7 19.92 -34.64 -2.80
CA ALA A 7 19.84 -33.36 -3.51
C ALA A 7 18.40 -32.90 -3.78
N VAL A 8 17.50 -33.84 -4.11
CA VAL A 8 16.08 -33.53 -4.28
C VAL A 8 15.42 -33.20 -2.95
N ALA A 9 15.74 -33.94 -1.88
CA ALA A 9 15.22 -33.65 -0.54
C ALA A 9 15.63 -32.26 -0.03
N THR A 10 16.89 -31.86 -0.23
CA THR A 10 17.36 -30.53 0.15
C THR A 10 16.72 -29.42 -0.68
N LEU A 11 16.54 -29.64 -1.99
CA LEU A 11 15.84 -28.70 -2.87
C LEU A 11 14.37 -28.49 -2.42
N VAL A 12 13.66 -29.58 -2.09
CA VAL A 12 12.27 -29.51 -1.64
C VAL A 12 12.17 -28.75 -0.30
N VAL A 13 13.04 -29.05 0.66
CA VAL A 13 13.09 -28.32 1.94
C VAL A 13 13.38 -26.84 1.72
N PHE A 14 14.33 -26.50 0.84
CA PHE A 14 14.67 -25.12 0.51
C PHE A 14 13.50 -24.35 -0.12
N VAL A 15 12.75 -24.99 -1.03
CA VAL A 15 11.58 -24.38 -1.67
C VAL A 15 10.45 -24.16 -0.66
N VAL A 16 10.23 -25.09 0.27
CA VAL A 16 9.22 -24.93 1.33
C VAL A 16 9.59 -23.80 2.29
N PHE A 17 10.86 -23.70 2.70
CA PHE A 17 11.31 -22.68 3.65
C PHE A 17 11.30 -21.25 3.07
N ARG A 18 11.36 -21.10 1.74
CA ARG A 18 11.27 -19.77 1.08
C ARG A 18 9.86 -19.19 1.01
N ARG A 19 8.80 -19.96 1.30
CA ARG A 19 7.41 -19.51 1.07
C ARG A 19 6.78 -18.74 2.22
N ASP A 20 7.40 -18.69 3.40
CA ASP A 20 6.87 -18.03 4.60
C ASP A 20 7.59 -16.71 4.92
N LEU A 21 7.50 -15.74 4.00
CA LEU A 21 7.88 -14.35 4.28
C LEU A 21 6.61 -13.49 4.40
N GLN A 22 5.84 -13.72 5.45
CA GLN A 22 4.73 -12.83 5.82
C GLN A 22 5.29 -11.65 6.64
N PHE A 23 5.65 -10.58 5.95
CA PHE A 23 6.01 -9.32 6.60
C PHE A 23 4.73 -8.59 7.05
N GLN A 24 4.27 -8.85 8.28
CA GLN A 24 3.29 -7.98 8.96
C GLN A 24 4.03 -6.82 9.61
N VAL A 25 4.11 -5.69 8.92
CA VAL A 25 4.58 -4.44 9.51
C VAL A 25 3.45 -3.86 10.36
N ASN A 26 3.48 -4.14 11.67
CA ASN A 26 2.65 -3.45 12.66
C ASN A 26 3.22 -2.03 12.87
N LEU A 27 2.79 -1.09 12.04
CA LEU A 27 3.02 0.33 12.32
C LEU A 27 2.05 0.75 13.42
N SER A 28 2.53 0.77 14.66
CA SER A 28 1.86 1.50 15.73
C SER A 28 1.94 2.98 15.37
N SER A 29 0.82 3.57 14.99
CA SER A 29 0.74 5.00 14.69
C SER A 29 0.94 5.77 16.01
N PRO A 30 1.83 6.78 16.05
CA PRO A 30 1.90 7.65 17.21
C PRO A 30 0.59 8.44 17.26
N SER A 31 -0.22 8.19 18.28
CA SER A 31 -1.31 9.07 18.67
C SER A 31 -0.68 10.40 19.06
N MET A 32 -0.64 11.33 18.11
CA MET A 32 -0.29 12.73 18.34
C MET A 32 -1.35 13.29 19.29
N HIS A 33 -0.98 13.38 20.57
CA HIS A 33 -1.69 14.21 21.53
C HIS A 33 -1.67 15.62 20.97
N ILE A 34 -2.85 16.14 20.61
CA ILE A 34 -3.06 17.58 20.48
C ILE A 34 -2.73 18.15 21.86
N ALA A 35 -1.59 18.84 21.95
CA ALA A 35 -1.34 19.76 23.03
C ALA A 35 -2.19 20.99 22.70
N ASP A 36 -3.32 21.08 23.40
CA ASP A 36 -4.15 22.26 23.50
C ASP A 36 -3.31 23.37 24.13
N ASP A 37 -2.94 24.40 23.35
CA ASP A 37 -2.64 25.72 23.89
C ASP A 37 -3.76 26.66 23.44
N ASP A 38 -4.77 26.74 24.31
CA ASP A 38 -5.79 27.77 24.31
C ASP A 38 -5.14 29.15 24.44
N GLU A 39 -5.61 30.12 23.65
CA GLU A 39 -6.26 31.33 24.19
C GLU A 39 -6.47 32.32 23.03
N ARG A 40 -7.72 32.50 22.58
CA ARG A 40 -8.40 33.80 22.49
C ARG A 40 -9.83 33.65 21.92
N ARG A 41 -10.78 33.90 22.84
CA ARG A 41 -12.09 34.58 22.68
C ARG A 41 -13.34 33.75 22.37
N ASN A 42 -14.10 33.60 23.46
CA ASN A 42 -15.49 34.06 23.65
C ASN A 42 -16.66 33.21 23.15
N ASP A 43 -17.36 32.62 24.13
CA ASP A 43 -18.81 32.65 24.38
C ASP A 43 -19.37 31.25 24.69
N GLY A 44 -19.90 31.12 25.92
CA GLY A 44 -20.20 29.84 26.54
C GLY A 44 -21.50 29.18 26.09
N GLN A 45 -21.50 27.85 26.11
CA GLN A 45 -22.64 27.06 26.60
C GLN A 45 -22.22 25.60 26.87
N GLN A 46 -21.89 25.36 28.14
CA GLN A 46 -22.38 24.27 29.01
C GLN A 46 -22.52 22.84 28.44
N LEU A 47 -21.70 21.93 29.00
CA LEU A 47 -21.85 20.48 28.93
C LEU A 47 -23.25 20.03 29.39
N SER A 48 -23.90 19.17 28.60
CA SER A 48 -24.89 18.22 29.13
C SER A 48 -24.87 16.91 28.34
N THR A 49 -24.83 15.84 29.14
CA THR A 49 -24.92 14.42 28.82
C THR A 49 -26.14 14.07 27.98
N GLY A 50 -25.95 13.33 26.89
CA GLY A 50 -27.07 12.76 26.12
C GLY A 50 -26.61 12.11 24.84
N SER A 51 -26.64 10.77 24.82
CA SER A 51 -26.56 9.94 23.63
C SER A 51 -27.46 10.49 22.52
N LEU A 52 -26.88 11.05 21.46
CA LEU A 52 -27.57 11.33 20.21
C LEU A 52 -26.76 10.69 19.09
N LEU A 53 -27.38 9.63 18.57
CA LEU A 53 -27.14 8.98 17.29
C LEU A 53 -26.31 9.85 16.34
N GLN A 54 -25.03 9.51 16.17
CA GLN A 54 -24.31 9.99 15.01
C GLN A 54 -25.03 9.43 13.77
N PRO A 55 -25.46 10.27 12.82
CA PRO A 55 -25.85 9.75 11.53
C PRO A 55 -24.64 8.96 11.02
N VAL A 56 -24.85 7.70 10.66
CA VAL A 56 -23.89 6.91 9.90
C VAL A 56 -23.65 7.64 8.59
N ALA A 57 -22.75 8.61 8.63
CA ALA A 57 -22.15 9.23 7.48
C ALA A 57 -21.57 8.07 6.70
N ALA A 58 -22.23 7.74 5.59
CA ALA A 58 -21.82 6.67 4.70
C ALA A 58 -20.31 6.80 4.52
N LYS A 59 -19.57 5.80 5.01
CA LYS A 59 -18.13 5.68 4.86
C LYS A 59 -17.88 5.68 3.35
N THR A 60 -17.63 6.86 2.79
CA THR A 60 -17.19 7.01 1.40
C THR A 60 -16.05 6.02 1.24
N PRO A 61 -16.00 5.23 0.14
CA PRO A 61 -14.82 4.44 -0.17
C PRO A 61 -13.63 5.41 -0.21
N VAL A 62 -12.89 5.47 0.89
CA VAL A 62 -11.70 6.28 1.00
C VAL A 62 -10.66 5.56 0.15
N ASP A 63 -10.40 6.10 -1.02
CA ASP A 63 -9.30 5.62 -1.85
C ASP A 63 -8.01 5.79 -1.01
N PRO A 64 -7.32 4.70 -0.64
CA PRO A 64 -6.13 4.77 0.20
C PRO A 64 -4.98 5.54 -0.50
N PHE A 65 -5.09 5.73 -1.81
CA PHE A 65 -4.14 6.50 -2.61
C PHE A 65 -4.75 7.82 -3.09
N ALA A 66 -5.77 8.39 -2.43
CA ALA A 66 -6.28 9.71 -2.77
C ALA A 66 -5.21 10.81 -2.64
N ASP A 67 -5.35 11.86 -3.44
CA ASP A 67 -4.46 13.00 -3.43
C ASP A 67 -4.72 13.85 -2.16
N ALA A 68 -3.67 14.24 -1.46
CA ALA A 68 -3.72 15.07 -0.25
C ALA A 68 -3.16 16.47 -0.51
N LYS A 69 -3.57 17.45 0.31
CA LYS A 69 -3.15 18.87 0.17
C LYS A 69 -1.64 19.13 0.26
N GLY A 70 -0.85 18.15 0.69
CA GLY A 70 0.62 18.23 0.78
C GLY A 70 1.38 17.38 -0.24
N ASP A 71 0.69 16.68 -1.14
CA ASP A 71 1.35 15.81 -2.11
C ASP A 71 2.16 16.62 -3.11
N THR A 72 3.40 16.16 -3.35
CA THR A 72 4.21 16.61 -4.46
C THR A 72 3.65 16.09 -5.79
N GLU A 73 4.17 16.59 -6.91
CA GLU A 73 3.77 16.09 -8.22
C GLU A 73 4.15 14.62 -8.41
N ASP A 74 5.34 14.23 -7.95
CA ASP A 74 5.83 12.85 -8.00
C ASP A 74 4.94 11.93 -7.15
N ASP A 75 4.48 12.38 -5.98
CA ASP A 75 3.54 11.61 -5.14
C ASP A 75 2.21 11.37 -5.85
N ARG A 76 1.66 12.39 -6.52
CA ARG A 76 0.40 12.25 -7.27
C ARG A 76 0.55 11.31 -8.45
N GLN A 77 1.68 11.37 -9.16
CA GLN A 77 1.99 10.46 -10.26
C GLN A 77 2.11 9.03 -9.76
N ALA A 78 2.85 8.82 -8.67
CA ALA A 78 2.99 7.51 -8.05
C ALA A 78 1.63 6.95 -7.59
N LYS A 79 0.81 7.76 -6.89
CA LYS A 79 -0.54 7.39 -6.47
C LYS A 79 -1.44 7.06 -7.66
N SER A 80 -1.43 7.89 -8.71
CA SER A 80 -2.19 7.65 -9.93
C SER A 80 -1.80 6.33 -10.60
N TYR A 81 -0.50 6.07 -10.69
CA TYR A 81 0.02 4.81 -11.20
C TYR A 81 -0.44 3.62 -10.35
N ILE A 82 -0.37 3.74 -9.02
CA ILE A 82 -0.84 2.70 -8.10
C ILE A 82 -2.33 2.43 -8.29
N ARG A 83 -3.16 3.47 -8.32
CA ARG A 83 -4.61 3.34 -8.55
C ARG A 83 -4.92 2.60 -9.85
N ARG A 84 -4.13 2.84 -10.90
CA ARG A 84 -4.29 2.22 -12.23
C ARG A 84 -3.95 0.73 -12.22
N PHE A 85 -2.85 0.32 -11.58
CA PHE A 85 -2.32 -1.03 -11.71
C PHE A 85 -2.57 -1.94 -10.48
N GLN A 86 -3.02 -1.41 -9.34
CA GLN A 86 -3.22 -2.18 -8.10
C GLN A 86 -4.10 -3.43 -8.30
N LYS A 87 -5.17 -3.33 -9.09
CA LYS A 87 -6.09 -4.46 -9.34
C LYS A 87 -5.37 -5.59 -10.08
N VAL A 88 -4.60 -5.23 -11.12
CA VAL A 88 -3.81 -6.20 -11.90
C VAL A 88 -2.75 -6.84 -11.01
N ALA A 89 -2.05 -6.05 -10.19
CA ALA A 89 -1.04 -6.58 -9.29
C ALA A 89 -1.61 -7.57 -8.27
N VAL A 90 -2.81 -7.32 -7.74
CA VAL A 90 -3.53 -8.24 -6.83
C VAL A 90 -3.95 -9.52 -7.54
N THR A 91 -4.55 -9.43 -8.73
CA THR A 91 -4.91 -10.62 -9.53
C THR A 91 -3.68 -11.48 -9.86
N GLU A 92 -2.58 -10.84 -10.24
CA GLU A 92 -1.32 -11.54 -10.51
C GLU A 92 -0.69 -12.14 -9.24
N MET A 93 -0.89 -11.50 -8.09
CA MET A 93 -0.48 -12.06 -6.79
C MET A 93 -1.27 -13.32 -6.46
N GLU A 94 -2.59 -13.30 -6.64
CA GLU A 94 -3.45 -14.47 -6.44
C GLU A 94 -3.08 -15.62 -7.38
N LYS A 95 -2.73 -15.29 -8.64
CA LYS A 95 -2.41 -16.27 -9.68
C LYS A 95 -1.02 -16.89 -9.54
N PHE A 96 -0.01 -16.09 -9.20
CA PHE A 96 1.40 -16.51 -9.24
C PHE A 96 2.10 -16.50 -7.88
N GLY A 97 1.44 -16.03 -6.82
CA GLY A 97 2.00 -15.96 -5.47
C GLY A 97 3.07 -14.88 -5.28
N ILE A 98 3.25 -13.97 -6.23
CA ILE A 98 4.19 -12.84 -6.10
C ILE A 98 3.44 -11.66 -5.47
N PRO A 99 3.86 -11.17 -4.29
CA PRO A 99 3.16 -10.10 -3.59
C PRO A 99 2.91 -8.87 -4.47
N ALA A 100 1.68 -8.34 -4.43
CA ALA A 100 1.28 -7.20 -5.23
C ALA A 100 2.16 -5.97 -4.96
N SER A 101 2.54 -5.75 -3.69
CA SER A 101 3.44 -4.65 -3.29
C SER A 101 4.80 -4.70 -3.96
N VAL A 102 5.42 -5.88 -4.07
CA VAL A 102 6.72 -6.08 -4.72
C VAL A 102 6.62 -5.79 -6.21
N LYS A 103 5.61 -6.35 -6.87
CA LYS A 103 5.36 -6.13 -8.31
C LYS A 103 5.10 -4.64 -8.59
N MET A 104 4.30 -4.00 -7.75
CA MET A 104 3.98 -2.58 -7.88
C MET A 104 5.20 -1.69 -7.65
N ALA A 105 6.00 -1.95 -6.61
CA ALA A 105 7.19 -1.16 -6.31
C ALA A 105 8.19 -1.19 -7.47
N GLN A 106 8.48 -2.38 -8.01
CA GLN A 106 9.38 -2.51 -9.16
C GLN A 106 8.80 -1.81 -10.39
N ALA A 107 7.53 -2.05 -10.72
CA ALA A 107 6.90 -1.43 -11.89
C ALA A 107 6.86 0.10 -11.77
N LEU A 108 6.65 0.64 -10.57
CA LEU A 108 6.66 2.08 -10.31
C LEU A 108 8.04 2.69 -10.60
N ILE A 109 9.11 2.07 -10.08
CA ILE A 109 10.48 2.57 -10.21
C ILE A 109 10.99 2.44 -11.65
N GLU A 110 10.88 1.24 -12.25
CA GLU A 110 11.41 0.96 -13.60
C GLU A 110 10.68 1.73 -14.70
N SER A 111 9.42 2.09 -14.47
CA SER A 111 8.62 2.84 -15.44
C SER A 111 8.60 4.35 -15.20
N ASP A 112 9.26 4.85 -14.16
CA ASP A 112 9.13 6.24 -13.71
C ASP A 112 7.66 6.65 -13.53
N ALA A 113 6.92 5.85 -12.74
CA ALA A 113 5.46 5.95 -12.59
C ALA A 113 4.69 5.99 -13.94
N GLY A 114 5.20 5.30 -14.96
CA GLY A 114 4.62 5.20 -16.30
C GLY A 114 5.09 6.26 -17.30
N ASN A 115 5.96 7.19 -16.88
CA ASN A 115 6.44 8.28 -17.73
C ASN A 115 7.63 7.91 -18.62
N SER A 116 8.30 6.78 -18.34
CA SER A 116 9.44 6.36 -19.14
C SER A 116 9.05 6.16 -20.61
N ARG A 117 9.99 6.38 -21.54
CA ARG A 117 9.72 6.21 -22.98
C ARG A 117 9.25 4.80 -23.31
N LEU A 118 9.80 3.81 -22.61
CA LEU A 118 9.50 2.39 -22.79
C LEU A 118 8.09 2.04 -22.26
N ALA A 119 7.71 2.61 -21.11
CA ALA A 119 6.37 2.45 -20.57
C ALA A 119 5.31 3.15 -21.43
N SER A 120 5.53 4.42 -21.76
CA SER A 120 4.56 5.24 -22.51
C SER A 120 4.37 4.83 -23.97
N ARG A 121 5.42 4.38 -24.67
CA ARG A 121 5.36 4.03 -26.09
C ARG A 121 5.18 2.54 -26.35
N ASN A 122 5.69 1.69 -25.47
CA ASN A 122 5.73 0.24 -25.68
C ASN A 122 4.95 -0.55 -24.62
N ASN A 123 4.28 0.13 -23.67
CA ASN A 123 3.57 -0.49 -22.54
C ASN A 123 4.46 -1.44 -21.71
N ASN A 124 5.76 -1.16 -21.66
CA ASN A 124 6.71 -1.97 -20.91
C ASN A 124 7.15 -1.23 -19.65
N HIS A 125 6.63 -1.72 -18.53
CA HIS A 125 6.79 -1.14 -17.19
C HIS A 125 7.87 -1.83 -16.35
N PHE A 126 8.53 -2.86 -16.88
CA PHE A 126 9.49 -3.69 -16.15
C PHE A 126 10.91 -3.61 -16.73
N GLY A 127 11.14 -2.78 -17.74
CA GLY A 127 12.48 -2.54 -18.28
C GLY A 127 13.08 -3.73 -19.04
N ILE A 128 12.25 -4.62 -19.58
CA ILE A 128 12.67 -5.84 -20.31
C ILE A 128 12.95 -5.56 -21.79
#